data_AF-A0A6M3WBA9-F1
#
_entry.id   AF-A0A6M3WBA9-F1
#
_cell.length_a   1.000
_cell.length_b   1.000
_cell.length_c   1.000
_cell.angle_alpha   90.00
_cell.angle_beta   90.00
_cell.angle_gamma   90.00
#
_symmetry.space_group_name_H-M   'P 1'
#
loop_
_entity.id
_entity.type
_entity.pdbx_description
1 polymer ?
#
loop_
_entity_poly.entity_id
_entity_poly.type
_entity_poly.pdbx_seq_one_letter_code
_entity_poly.pdbx_strand_id
1 'polypeptide(L)'
;MFNDTIADTLTRIRNAILAKHQIVQIPSTKVTRNIIKVLKEEGFIQDFDNIQDNFKNFLLVSLKYKGKNKSSVITTLKRISKPGLRVYANHKGLPKVIGGIGIAIISTSKGIMTDKQARYSGLGGEVLCYIW
;
A
#
# COMPACT_ATOMS: atom_id res chain seq x y z
N MET A 1 -20.38 -3.88 -5.96
CA MET A 1 -19.58 -3.03 -6.87
C MET A 1 -18.60 -2.23 -6.02
N PHE A 2 -17.29 -2.45 -6.15
CA PHE A 2 -16.28 -1.67 -5.42
C PHE A 2 -15.80 -0.54 -6.32
N ASN A 3 -16.09 0.71 -5.96
CA ASN A 3 -15.72 1.87 -6.79
C ASN A 3 -14.24 2.29 -6.63
N ASP A 4 -13.58 1.88 -5.53
CA ASP A 4 -12.14 2.11 -5.31
C ASP A 4 -11.45 0.82 -4.83
N THR A 5 -10.74 0.16 -5.75
CA THR A 5 -10.00 -1.08 -5.48
C THR A 5 -8.83 -0.89 -4.53
N ILE A 6 -8.22 0.31 -4.49
CA ILE A 6 -7.13 0.63 -3.56
C ILE A 6 -7.71 0.76 -2.15
N ALA A 7 -8.83 1.46 -2.00
CA ALA A 7 -9.49 1.61 -0.70
C ALA A 7 -9.96 0.26 -0.12
N ASP A 8 -10.48 -0.63 -0.95
CA ASP A 8 -10.85 -2.00 -0.54
C ASP A 8 -9.61 -2.77 -0.05
N THR A 9 -8.51 -2.73 -0.82
CA THR A 9 -7.25 -3.39 -0.46
C THR A 9 -6.71 -2.92 0.90
N LEU A 10 -6.64 -1.60 1.12
CA LEU A 10 -6.18 -1.02 2.38
C LEU A 10 -7.10 -1.43 3.55
N THR A 11 -8.41 -1.49 3.30
CA THR A 11 -9.40 -1.86 4.30
C THR A 11 -9.28 -3.34 4.68
N ARG A 12 -9.10 -4.24 3.71
CA ARG A 12 -8.88 -5.67 3.95
C ARG A 12 -7.63 -5.92 4.81
N ILE A 13 -6.53 -5.25 4.48
CA ILE A 13 -5.28 -5.34 5.25
C ILE A 13 -5.51 -4.82 6.68
N ARG A 14 -6.13 -3.65 6.85
CA ARG A 14 -6.44 -3.09 8.17
C ARG A 14 -7.28 -4.05 9.02
N ASN A 15 -8.34 -4.61 8.44
CA ASN A 15 -9.24 -5.52 9.15
C ASN A 15 -8.51 -6.82 9.53
N ALA A 16 -7.66 -7.36 8.65
CA ALA A 16 -6.84 -8.52 8.95
C ALA A 16 -5.84 -8.26 10.08
N ILE A 17 -5.23 -7.06 10.13
CA ILE A 17 -4.36 -6.64 11.24
C ILE A 17 -5.14 -6.57 12.56
N LEU A 18 -6.33 -5.96 12.56
CA LEU A 18 -7.18 -5.86 13.74
C LEU A 18 -7.60 -7.24 14.26
N ALA A 19 -7.89 -8.18 13.35
CA ALA A 19 -8.20 -9.58 13.66
C ALA A 19 -6.96 -10.44 13.96
N LYS A 20 -5.74 -9.88 13.89
CA LYS A 20 -4.45 -10.58 14.08
C LYS A 20 -4.28 -11.79 13.15
N HIS A 21 -4.81 -11.72 11.93
CA HIS A 21 -4.63 -12.75 10.91
C HIS A 21 -3.20 -12.73 10.37
N GLN A 22 -2.64 -13.91 10.07
CA GLN A 22 -1.31 -14.00 9.47
C GLN A 22 -1.33 -13.69 7.97
N ILE A 23 -2.41 -14.05 7.29
CA ILE A 23 -2.55 -13.93 5.84
C ILE A 23 -3.85 -13.19 5.54
N VAL A 24 -3.81 -12.34 4.51
CA VAL A 24 -4.99 -11.68 3.95
C VAL A 24 -5.08 -11.90 2.45
N GLN A 25 -6.27 -12.25 1.96
CA GLN A 25 -6.55 -12.38 0.55
C GLN A 25 -7.15 -11.09 -0.01
N ILE A 26 -6.52 -10.55 -1.05
CA ILE A 26 -6.97 -9.33 -1.74
C ILE A 26 -7.09 -9.57 -3.25
N PRO A 27 -7.97 -8.86 -3.97
CA PRO A 27 -8.04 -8.94 -5.43
C PRO A 27 -6.72 -8.51 -6.10
N SER A 28 -6.25 -9.32 -7.05
CA SER A 28 -5.01 -9.06 -7.81
C SER A 28 -5.32 -8.17 -9.01
N THR A 29 -4.80 -6.95 -8.98
CA THR A 29 -4.79 -6.01 -10.10
C THR A 29 -3.35 -5.52 -10.29
N LYS A 30 -3.04 -4.91 -11.44
CA LYS A 30 -1.70 -4.36 -11.69
C LYS A 30 -1.30 -3.32 -10.62
N VAL A 31 -2.25 -2.47 -10.23
CA VAL A 31 -2.05 -1.43 -9.21
C VAL A 31 -1.86 -2.04 -7.83
N THR A 32 -2.74 -2.94 -7.41
CA THR A 32 -2.64 -3.56 -6.07
C THR A 32 -1.36 -4.38 -5.93
N ARG A 33 -0.97 -5.13 -6.96
CA ARG A 33 0.31 -5.86 -6.98
C ARG A 33 1.51 -4.95 -6.77
N ASN A 34 1.54 -3.81 -7.46
CA ASN A 34 2.65 -2.86 -7.32
C ASN A 34 2.68 -2.20 -5.93
N ILE A 35 1.51 -1.90 -5.34
CA ILE A 35 1.42 -1.39 -3.97
C ILE A 35 1.96 -2.43 -2.96
N ILE A 36 1.54 -3.69 -3.08
CA ILE A 36 2.01 -4.77 -2.20
C ILE A 36 3.52 -5.01 -2.39
N LYS A 37 4.03 -4.92 -3.61
CA LYS A 37 5.47 -5.01 -3.88
C LYS A 37 6.25 -3.93 -3.12
N VAL A 38 5.81 -2.67 -3.19
CA VAL A 38 6.41 -1.56 -2.42
C VAL A 38 6.34 -1.83 -0.92
N LEU A 39 5.23 -2.35 -0.42
CA LEU A 39 5.09 -2.73 0.99
C LEU A 39 6.07 -3.82 1.44
N LYS A 40 6.38 -4.78 0.56
CA LYS A 40 7.38 -5.83 0.81
C LYS A 40 8.78 -5.23 0.84
N GLU A 41 9.12 -4.40 -0.15
CA GLU A 41 10.44 -3.76 -0.26
C GLU A 41 10.74 -2.85 0.94
N GLU A 42 9.75 -2.11 1.43
CA GLU A 42 9.86 -1.27 2.63
C GLU A 42 9.72 -2.08 3.95
N GLY A 43 9.48 -3.39 3.87
CA GLY A 43 9.50 -4.30 5.02
C GLY A 43 8.28 -4.24 5.94
N PHE A 44 7.15 -3.68 5.46
CA PHE A 44 5.87 -3.60 6.19
C PHE A 44 5.12 -4.94 6.19
N ILE A 45 5.30 -5.76 5.16
CA ILE A 45 4.76 -7.12 5.06
C ILE A 45 5.92 -8.12 5.00
N GLN A 46 5.61 -9.40 5.20
CA GLN A 46 6.61 -10.46 5.16
C GLN A 46 6.81 -10.97 3.72
N ASP A 47 5.73 -11.39 3.07
CA ASP A 47 5.75 -11.80 1.67
C ASP A 47 4.34 -11.71 1.05
N PHE A 48 4.24 -11.93 -0.26
CA PHE A 48 2.98 -12.12 -0.96
C PHE A 48 3.10 -13.07 -2.14
N ASP A 49 2.05 -13.86 -2.38
CA ASP A 49 1.94 -14.80 -3.49
C ASP A 49 0.71 -14.48 -4.35
N ASN A 50 0.80 -14.80 -5.64
CA ASN A 50 -0.33 -14.67 -6.57
C ASN A 50 -0.98 -16.03 -6.74
N ILE A 51 -2.26 -16.14 -6.42
CA ILE A 51 -3.07 -17.33 -6.65
C ILE A 51 -4.15 -17.05 -7.68
N GLN A 52 -4.46 -18.07 -8.45
CA GLN A 52 -5.59 -18.08 -9.38
C GLN A 52 -6.62 -19.10 -8.88
N ASP A 53 -7.85 -18.63 -8.67
CA ASP A 53 -8.99 -19.47 -8.29
C ASP A 53 -10.15 -19.16 -9.23
N ASN A 54 -10.61 -20.17 -9.98
CA ASN A 54 -11.78 -20.08 -10.87
C ASN A 54 -11.80 -18.79 -11.71
N PHE A 55 -10.72 -18.54 -12.44
CA PHE A 55 -10.49 -17.35 -13.30
C PHE A 55 -10.31 -16.01 -12.57
N LYS A 56 -10.38 -15.96 -11.24
CA LYS A 56 -10.10 -14.78 -10.45
C LYS A 56 -8.69 -14.83 -9.88
N ASN A 57 -7.95 -13.75 -10.07
CA ASN A 57 -6.61 -13.61 -9.53
C ASN A 57 -6.65 -12.91 -8.16
N PHE A 58 -5.98 -13.49 -7.17
CA PHE A 58 -5.86 -12.96 -5.82
C PHE A 58 -4.40 -12.86 -5.40
N LEU A 59 -4.11 -11.94 -4.49
CA LEU A 59 -2.84 -11.92 -3.76
C LEU A 59 -3.08 -12.42 -2.35
N LEU A 60 -2.33 -13.43 -1.92
CA LEU A 60 -2.16 -13.76 -0.50
C LEU A 60 -1.04 -12.90 0.03
N VAL A 61 -1.33 -12.06 1.02
CA VAL A 61 -0.35 -11.19 1.65
C VAL A 61 -0.09 -11.67 3.06
N SER A 62 1.16 -12.02 3.35
CA SER A 62 1.63 -12.45 4.66
C SER A 62 2.00 -11.23 5.50
N LEU A 63 1.21 -10.97 6.55
CA LEU A 63 1.35 -9.81 7.42
C LEU A 63 2.47 -10.00 8.43
N LYS A 64 3.25 -8.95 8.66
CA LYS A 64 4.39 -8.95 9.56
C LYS A 64 3.99 -8.45 10.95
N TYR A 65 4.35 -9.22 11.97
CA TYR A 65 4.11 -8.89 13.37
C TYR A 65 5.42 -8.94 14.17
N LYS A 66 5.50 -8.15 15.24
CA LYS A 66 6.65 -8.05 16.14
C LYS A 66 6.29 -8.50 17.56
N GLY A 67 7.25 -9.16 18.21
CA GLY A 67 7.21 -9.51 19.62
C GLY A 67 6.15 -10.54 20.02
N LYS A 68 6.11 -10.86 21.32
CA LYS A 68 5.15 -11.83 21.90
C LYS A 68 3.69 -11.36 21.79
N ASN A 69 3.46 -10.05 21.77
CA ASN A 69 2.12 -9.45 21.72
C ASN A 69 1.53 -9.40 20.30
N LYS A 70 2.27 -9.86 19.27
CA LYS A 70 1.91 -9.76 17.86
C LYS A 70 1.51 -8.31 17.47
N SER A 71 2.35 -7.34 17.80
CA SER A 71 2.12 -5.96 17.35
C SER A 71 2.39 -5.87 15.85
N SER A 72 1.46 -5.31 15.08
CA SER A 72 1.69 -5.15 13.64
C SER A 72 2.76 -4.10 13.36
N VAL A 73 3.51 -4.29 12.29
CA VAL A 73 4.44 -3.27 11.79
C VAL A 73 3.68 -2.09 11.16
N ILE A 74 2.47 -2.33 10.67
CA ILE A 74 1.61 -1.31 10.09
C ILE A 74 0.65 -0.83 11.19
N THR A 75 0.71 0.47 11.49
CA THR A 75 -0.15 1.14 12.46
C THR A 75 -1.39 1.70 11.79
N THR A 76 -1.24 2.31 10.61
CA THR A 76 -2.31 3.02 9.90
C THR A 76 -2.13 2.95 8.39
N LEU A 77 -3.25 2.73 7.70
CA LEU A 77 -3.36 2.74 6.24
C LEU A 77 -4.38 3.81 5.87
N LYS A 78 -3.96 4.87 5.17
CA LYS A 78 -4.81 6.00 4.83
C LYS A 78 -4.86 6.24 3.33
N ARG A 79 -6.06 6.19 2.75
CA ARG A 79 -6.30 6.54 1.34
C ARG A 79 -6.33 8.06 1.17
N ILE A 80 -5.55 8.59 0.22
CA ILE A 80 -5.43 10.03 -0.04
C ILE A 80 -6.19 10.43 -1.31
N SER A 81 -5.73 10.04 -2.50
CA SER A 81 -6.36 10.43 -3.79
C SER A 81 -7.61 9.63 -4.15
N LYS A 82 -8.79 9.96 -3.67
CA LYS A 82 -10.03 9.18 -3.90
C LYS A 82 -10.61 9.41 -5.31
N PRO A 83 -11.47 8.52 -5.84
CA PRO A 83 -12.11 8.73 -7.16
C PRO A 83 -12.83 10.07 -7.31
N GLY A 84 -13.48 10.57 -6.25
CA GLY A 84 -14.16 11.86 -6.25
C GLY A 84 -13.25 13.09 -5.99
N LEU A 85 -12.00 12.87 -5.56
CA LEU A 85 -11.03 13.95 -5.39
C LEU A 85 -9.62 13.39 -5.56
N ARG A 86 -9.05 13.63 -6.74
CA ARG A 86 -7.69 13.21 -7.08
C ARG A 86 -6.68 14.20 -6.49
N VAL A 87 -5.62 13.67 -5.89
CA VAL A 87 -4.57 14.45 -5.23
C VAL A 87 -3.25 14.19 -5.93
N TYR A 88 -2.68 15.25 -6.51
CA TYR A 88 -1.40 15.22 -7.20
C TYR A 88 -0.40 16.12 -6.49
N ALA A 89 0.88 15.74 -6.57
CA ALA A 89 1.98 16.53 -6.04
C ALA A 89 3.16 16.54 -7.03
N ASN A 90 3.81 17.69 -7.16
CA ASN A 90 5.08 17.79 -7.87
C ASN A 90 6.22 17.20 -7.01
N HIS A 91 7.39 16.94 -7.59
CA HIS A 91 8.53 16.33 -6.88
C HIS A 91 8.97 17.13 -5.64
N LYS A 92 8.85 18.46 -5.68
CA LYS A 92 9.21 19.37 -4.56
C LYS A 92 8.19 19.34 -3.43
N GLY A 93 6.92 19.15 -3.77
CA GLY A 93 5.76 19.16 -2.87
C GLY A 93 5.31 17.75 -2.47
N LEU A 94 6.11 16.71 -2.73
CA LEU A 94 5.81 15.36 -2.25
C LEU A 94 5.68 15.37 -0.73
N PRO A 95 4.57 14.83 -0.18
CA PRO A 95 4.30 14.86 1.24
C PRO A 95 5.31 14.02 2.01
N LYS A 96 5.62 14.42 3.24
CA LYS A 96 6.38 13.60 4.21
C LYS A 96 5.41 13.06 5.25
N VAL A 97 5.33 11.75 5.39
CA VAL A 97 4.44 11.08 6.35
C VAL A 97 5.16 10.95 7.69
N ILE A 98 4.63 11.57 8.74
CA ILE A 98 5.21 11.60 10.10
C ILE A 98 6.71 11.93 10.06
N GLY A 99 7.06 13.07 9.45
CA GLY A 99 8.45 13.52 9.36
C GLY A 99 9.39 12.62 8.54
N GLY A 100 8.87 11.59 7.85
CA GLY A 100 9.66 10.62 7.07
C GLY A 100 9.77 9.22 7.68
N ILE A 101 9.11 8.99 8.83
CA ILE A 101 8.98 7.67 9.47
C ILE A 101 8.01 6.79 8.67
N GLY A 102 6.89 7.37 8.23
CA GLY A 102 5.97 6.70 7.32
C GLY A 102 6.39 6.87 5.85
N ILE A 103 5.67 6.18 4.98
CA ILE A 103 5.82 6.29 3.53
C ILE A 103 4.55 6.84 2.89
N ALA A 104 4.73 7.62 1.82
CA ALA A 104 3.66 7.90 0.88
C ALA A 104 3.89 7.11 -0.40
N ILE A 105 2.85 6.40 -0.85
CA ILE A 105 2.89 5.66 -2.12
C ILE A 105 2.39 6.57 -3.23
N ILE A 106 3.24 6.79 -4.23
CA ILE A 106 3.02 7.72 -5.32
C ILE A 106 2.94 6.96 -6.65
N SER A 107 1.90 7.23 -7.44
CA SER A 107 1.83 6.80 -8.83
C SER A 107 2.51 7.83 -9.72
N THR A 108 3.65 7.46 -10.30
CA THR A 108 4.44 8.33 -11.19
C THR A 108 4.42 7.81 -12.63
N SER A 109 4.98 8.56 -13.57
CA SER A 109 5.17 8.12 -14.96
C SER A 109 6.07 6.88 -15.12
N LYS A 110 6.95 6.60 -14.15
CA LYS A 110 7.83 5.41 -14.14
C LYS A 110 7.27 4.23 -13.32
N GLY A 111 6.05 4.36 -12.80
CA GLY A 111 5.40 3.35 -11.98
C GLY A 111 5.10 3.82 -10.56
N ILE A 112 4.67 2.88 -9.73
CA ILE A 112 4.31 3.13 -8.32
C ILE A 112 5.55 2.95 -7.46
N MET A 113 5.85 3.95 -6.63
CA MET A 113 7.05 4.00 -5.80
C MET A 113 6.80 4.79 -4.51
N THR A 114 7.76 4.82 -3.59
CA THR A 114 7.67 5.64 -2.37
C THR A 114 7.98 7.11 -2.65
N ASP A 115 7.58 8.01 -1.76
CA ASP A 115 7.91 9.43 -1.83
C ASP A 115 9.41 9.68 -1.82
N LYS A 116 10.19 8.85 -1.10
CA LYS A 116 11.65 8.91 -1.08
C LYS A 116 12.23 8.60 -2.46
N GLN A 117 11.80 7.51 -3.08
CA GLN A 117 12.23 7.11 -4.43
C GLN A 117 11.79 8.12 -5.50
N ALA A 118 10.56 8.64 -5.39
CA ALA A 118 10.04 9.66 -6.30
C ALA A 118 10.82 10.97 -6.19
N ARG A 119 11.15 11.41 -4.96
CA ARG A 119 11.97 12.61 -4.72
C ARG A 119 13.38 12.44 -5.27
N TYR A 120 14.01 11.28 -5.06
CA TYR A 120 15.33 10.97 -5.62
C TYR A 120 15.31 10.98 -7.16
N SER A 121 14.25 10.45 -7.76
CA SER A 121 14.09 10.42 -9.22
C SER A 121 13.62 11.74 -9.84
N GLY A 122 13.36 12.78 -9.03
CA GLY A 122 12.82 14.05 -9.49
C GLY A 122 11.40 13.98 -10.06
N LEU A 123 10.61 12.97 -9.68
CA LEU A 123 9.27 12.71 -10.22
C LEU A 123 8.17 13.15 -9.26
N GLY A 124 7.14 13.78 -9.81
CA GLY A 124 5.85 13.98 -9.15
C GLY A 124 4.85 12.88 -9.52
N GLY A 125 3.63 12.98 -9.02
CA GLY A 125 2.59 12.01 -9.34
C GLY A 125 1.33 12.13 -8.51
N GLU A 126 0.46 11.12 -8.64
CA GLU A 126 -0.75 10.97 -7.82
C GLU A 126 -0.39 10.37 -6.46
N VAL A 127 -0.86 10.99 -5.38
CA VAL A 127 -0.63 10.52 -4.01
C VAL A 127 -1.71 9.49 -3.66
N LEU A 128 -1.39 8.20 -3.77
CA LEU A 128 -2.38 7.13 -3.59
C LEU A 128 -2.76 6.95 -2.12
N CYS A 129 -1.78 6.66 -1.27
CA CYS A 129 -2.02 6.39 0.14
C CYS A 129 -0.78 6.66 0.99
N TYR A 130 -1.02 6.79 2.30
CA TYR A 130 0.01 6.90 3.32
C TYR A 130 -0.04 5.68 4.23
N ILE A 131 1.14 5.24 4.68
CA ILE A 131 1.33 4.05 5.49
C ILE A 131 2.40 4.31 6.55
N TRP A 132 2.11 3.97 7.80
CA TRP A 132 3.02 4.03 8.96
C TRP A 132 2.49 3.11 10.06
#